data_AF-A0A349W2D1-F1
#
_entry.id   AF-A0A349W2D1-F1
#
_cell.length_a   1.000
_cell.length_b   1.000
_cell.length_c   1.000
_cell.angle_alpha   90.00
_cell.angle_beta   90.00
_cell.angle_gamma   90.00
#
_symmetry.space_group_name_H-M   'P 1'
#
loop_
_entity.id
_entity.type
_entity.pdbx_description
1 polymer ?
#
loop_
_entity_poly.entity_id
_entity_poly.type
_entity_poly.pdbx_seq_one_letter_code
_entity_poly.pdbx_strand_id
1 'polypeptide(L)'
;CIVLGPLKSAFEYTLLPGSQILVVNFKGDAFYRFFGKAFLSQHLPINPDEVISENCFSYLWHQLNGMTSVSDRVNCILDFCRPYLKSQHSTAALLANFKDSTRNPVKTIAEETGQTERNVQLTQKKHFGYSSKELSRYQRFVKAIELIQHVLLSSKKVDWFEIIAECGYYDQSQLIRDFKHFINLSPRNFVRFQHDICRASGE
;
A
#
# COMPACT_ATOMS: atom_id res chain seq x y z
N CYS A 1 -4.94 -13.16 -13.59
CA CYS A 1 -4.96 -12.38 -12.33
C CYS A 1 -3.53 -12.02 -11.97
N ILE A 2 -3.29 -10.93 -11.25
CA ILE A 2 -1.98 -10.53 -10.76
C ILE A 2 -2.09 -10.26 -9.27
N VAL A 3 -1.12 -10.72 -8.48
CA VAL A 3 -1.01 -10.36 -7.07
C VAL A 3 0.29 -9.61 -6.81
N LEU A 4 0.15 -8.59 -5.96
CA LEU A 4 1.24 -7.75 -5.53
C LEU A 4 1.34 -7.82 -4.01
N GLY A 5 2.55 -8.07 -3.49
CA GLY A 5 2.84 -7.93 -2.07
C GLY A 5 2.80 -6.45 -1.64
N PRO A 6 3.23 -6.13 -0.41
CA PRO A 6 3.35 -4.74 0.03
C PRO A 6 4.14 -3.94 -1.01
N LEU A 7 3.47 -2.98 -1.65
CA LEU A 7 4.07 -2.15 -2.68
C LEU A 7 5.07 -1.20 -2.03
N LYS A 8 6.35 -1.43 -2.29
CA LYS A 8 7.44 -0.58 -1.79
C LYS A 8 7.91 0.45 -2.82
N SER A 9 7.51 0.26 -4.08
CA SER A 9 7.82 1.16 -5.20
C SER A 9 6.72 1.06 -6.25
N ALA A 10 6.66 2.04 -7.13
CA ALA A 10 5.83 1.99 -8.31
C ALA A 10 6.22 0.81 -9.21
N PHE A 11 5.22 0.29 -9.92
CA PHE A 11 5.36 -0.68 -11.00
C PHE A 11 4.47 -0.22 -12.15
N GLU A 12 4.84 -0.61 -13.37
CA GLU A 12 4.12 -0.24 -14.58
C GLU A 12 3.33 -1.44 -15.09
N TYR A 13 2.14 -1.17 -15.63
CA TYR A 13 1.32 -2.16 -16.32
C TYR A 13 0.51 -1.49 -17.42
N THR A 14 0.18 -2.24 -18.47
CA THR A 14 -0.57 -1.75 -19.62
C THR A 14 -1.97 -2.36 -19.63
N LEU A 15 -2.99 -1.52 -19.79
CA LEU A 15 -4.36 -1.96 -20.02
C LEU A 15 -4.71 -1.77 -21.51
N LEU A 16 -5.12 -2.84 -22.17
CA LEU A 16 -5.58 -2.76 -23.56
C LEU A 16 -6.96 -2.10 -23.61
N PRO A 17 -7.33 -1.43 -24.73
CA PRO A 17 -8.67 -0.86 -24.91
C PRO A 17 -9.77 -1.88 -24.62
N GLY A 18 -10.82 -1.47 -23.91
CA GLY A 18 -11.93 -2.34 -23.49
C GLY A 18 -11.63 -3.25 -22.29
N SER A 19 -10.43 -3.21 -21.73
CA SER A 19 -10.09 -3.96 -20.50
C SER A 19 -10.77 -3.37 -19.27
N GLN A 20 -11.17 -4.23 -18.33
CA GLN A 20 -11.66 -3.84 -17.01
C GLN A 20 -10.68 -4.30 -15.94
N ILE A 21 -10.48 -3.47 -14.91
CA ILE A 21 -9.69 -3.82 -13.74
C ILE A 21 -10.59 -3.85 -12.49
N LEU A 22 -10.43 -4.90 -11.69
CA LEU A 22 -11.01 -5.01 -10.36
C LEU A 22 -9.87 -5.20 -9.37
N VAL A 23 -9.75 -4.27 -8.42
CA VAL A 23 -8.62 -4.24 -7.48
C VAL A 23 -9.11 -4.60 -6.08
N VAL A 24 -8.43 -5.56 -5.45
CA VAL A 24 -8.68 -5.97 -4.06
C VAL A 24 -7.49 -5.54 -3.20
N ASN A 25 -7.74 -4.62 -2.28
CA ASN A 25 -6.72 -4.11 -1.37
C ASN A 25 -6.78 -4.83 -0.02
N PHE A 26 -5.71 -5.56 0.31
CA PHE A 26 -5.56 -6.17 1.63
C PHE A 26 -5.17 -5.10 2.66
N LYS A 27 -5.89 -5.05 3.79
CA LYS A 27 -5.62 -4.12 4.89
C LYS A 27 -4.88 -4.83 6.04
N GLY A 28 -3.92 -4.14 6.64
CA GLY A 28 -3.15 -4.67 7.78
C GLY A 28 -2.43 -5.96 7.44
N ASP A 29 -2.60 -7.00 8.26
CA ASP A 29 -2.00 -8.32 8.06
C ASP A 29 -2.90 -9.28 7.26
N ALA A 30 -3.99 -8.79 6.65
CA ALA A 30 -4.91 -9.64 5.87
C ALA A 30 -4.20 -10.37 4.72
N PHE A 31 -3.20 -9.75 4.10
CA PHE A 31 -2.39 -10.40 3.06
C PHE A 31 -1.63 -11.60 3.61
N TYR A 32 -0.98 -11.45 4.76
CA TYR A 32 -0.30 -12.55 5.44
C TYR A 32 -1.27 -13.63 5.89
N ARG A 33 -2.46 -13.25 6.40
CA ARG A 33 -3.48 -14.20 6.81
C ARG A 33 -3.99 -15.04 5.64
N PHE A 34 -4.13 -14.42 4.47
CA PHE A 34 -4.56 -15.07 3.24
C PHE A 34 -3.48 -15.95 2.61
N PHE A 35 -2.27 -15.42 2.36
CA PHE A 35 -1.19 -16.14 1.66
C PHE A 35 -0.24 -16.91 2.58
N GLY A 36 -0.31 -16.72 3.90
CA GLY A 36 0.66 -17.25 4.87
C GLY A 36 2.04 -16.59 4.84
N LYS A 37 2.25 -15.62 3.94
CA LYS A 37 3.51 -14.87 3.75
C LYS A 37 3.17 -13.39 3.53
N ALA A 38 3.94 -12.49 4.14
CA ALA A 38 3.76 -11.05 3.94
C ALA A 38 4.53 -10.50 2.74
N PHE A 39 5.30 -11.36 2.07
CA PHE A 39 6.08 -11.05 0.88
C PHE A 39 6.14 -12.28 0.00
N LEU A 40 5.79 -12.14 -1.28
CA LEU A 40 5.67 -13.27 -2.20
C LEU A 40 6.92 -13.45 -3.07
N SER A 41 7.47 -12.37 -3.63
CA SER A 41 8.77 -12.37 -4.32
C SER A 41 9.30 -10.93 -4.49
N GLN A 42 10.58 -10.81 -4.84
CA GLN A 42 11.21 -9.53 -5.24
C GLN A 42 10.84 -9.09 -6.66
N HIS A 43 10.27 -9.98 -7.47
CA HIS A 43 9.91 -9.75 -8.86
C HIS A 43 8.39 -9.67 -8.98
N LEU A 44 7.86 -8.46 -8.94
CA LEU A 44 6.44 -8.15 -9.16
C LEU A 44 6.25 -7.79 -10.63
N PRO A 45 5.11 -8.12 -11.25
CA PRO A 45 3.95 -8.87 -10.72
C PRO A 45 4.10 -10.41 -10.75
N ILE A 46 3.43 -11.13 -9.83
CA ILE A 46 3.41 -12.62 -9.78
C ILE A 46 2.00 -13.14 -10.08
N ASN A 47 1.91 -14.31 -10.72
CA ASN A 47 0.67 -15.05 -10.82
C ASN A 47 0.30 -15.65 -9.45
N PRO A 48 -0.89 -15.36 -8.88
CA PRO A 48 -1.26 -15.91 -7.58
C PRO A 48 -1.37 -17.44 -7.50
N ASP A 49 -1.64 -18.12 -8.62
CA ASP A 49 -1.67 -19.58 -8.68
C ASP A 49 -0.26 -20.20 -8.47
N GLU A 50 0.82 -19.41 -8.54
CA GLU A 50 2.19 -19.86 -8.16
C GLU A 50 2.43 -19.82 -6.64
N VAL A 51 1.55 -19.13 -5.90
CA VAL A 51 1.72 -18.83 -4.48
C VAL A 51 0.83 -19.71 -3.62
N ILE A 52 -0.37 -19.99 -4.12
CA ILE A 52 -1.32 -20.94 -3.54
C ILE A 52 -1.39 -22.11 -4.53
N SER A 53 -1.07 -23.32 -4.08
CA SER A 53 -0.90 -24.54 -4.88
C SER A 53 -2.18 -25.09 -5.54
N GLU A 54 -3.15 -24.23 -5.83
CA GLU A 54 -4.46 -24.55 -6.38
C GLU A 54 -4.75 -23.54 -7.49
N ASN A 55 -5.27 -23.99 -8.65
CA ASN A 55 -5.69 -23.13 -9.79
C ASN A 55 -6.94 -22.28 -9.47
N CYS A 56 -7.05 -21.82 -8.23
CA CYS A 56 -8.22 -21.20 -7.64
C CYS A 56 -8.46 -19.79 -8.19
N PHE A 57 -7.42 -19.05 -8.58
CA PHE A 57 -7.58 -17.69 -9.10
C PHE A 57 -7.98 -17.65 -10.57
N SER A 58 -7.51 -18.61 -11.36
CA SER A 58 -7.97 -18.78 -12.74
C SER A 58 -9.47 -19.09 -12.78
N TYR A 59 -9.95 -19.98 -11.91
CA TYR A 59 -11.38 -20.28 -11.77
C TYR A 59 -12.19 -19.06 -11.29
N LEU A 60 -11.71 -18.37 -10.25
CA LEU A 60 -12.34 -17.13 -9.77
C LEU A 60 -12.45 -16.09 -10.91
N TRP A 61 -11.40 -15.91 -11.70
CA TRP A 61 -11.43 -14.97 -12.83
C TRP A 61 -12.52 -15.32 -13.85
N HIS A 62 -12.66 -16.60 -14.20
CA HIS A 62 -13.74 -17.05 -15.08
C HIS A 62 -15.13 -16.77 -14.52
N GLN A 63 -15.35 -16.99 -13.21
CA GLN A 63 -16.62 -16.67 -12.55
C GLN A 63 -16.92 -15.17 -12.61
N LEU A 64 -15.94 -14.33 -12.28
CA LEU A 64 -16.10 -12.87 -12.26
C LEU A 64 -16.38 -12.28 -13.64
N ASN A 65 -15.79 -12.85 -14.70
CA ASN A 65 -15.96 -12.35 -16.06
C ASN A 65 -17.39 -12.56 -16.60
N GLY A 66 -18.10 -13.58 -16.10
CA GLY A 66 -19.51 -13.82 -16.41
C GLY A 66 -20.48 -12.91 -15.65
N MET A 67 -20.02 -12.17 -14.64
CA MET A 67 -20.87 -11.31 -13.81
C MET A 67 -20.88 -9.88 -14.35
N THR A 68 -22.06 -9.28 -14.46
CA THR A 68 -22.24 -7.88 -14.90
C THR A 68 -22.34 -6.90 -13.72
N SER A 69 -22.84 -7.36 -12.58
CA SER A 69 -22.98 -6.56 -11.36
C SER A 69 -21.66 -6.48 -10.59
N VAL A 70 -21.26 -5.25 -10.23
CA VAL A 70 -20.10 -5.00 -9.35
C VAL A 70 -20.33 -5.63 -7.98
N SER A 71 -21.54 -5.55 -7.44
CA SER A 71 -21.87 -6.12 -6.12
C SER A 71 -21.72 -7.64 -6.11
N ASP A 72 -22.12 -8.32 -7.20
CA ASP A 72 -21.99 -9.77 -7.30
C ASP A 72 -20.53 -10.19 -7.40
N ARG A 73 -19.73 -9.45 -8.18
CA ARG A 73 -18.27 -9.64 -8.24
C ARG A 73 -17.61 -9.48 -6.87
N VAL A 74 -18.01 -8.47 -6.10
CA VAL A 74 -17.50 -8.24 -4.74
C VAL A 74 -17.89 -9.39 -3.80
N ASN A 75 -19.16 -9.81 -3.81
CA ASN A 75 -19.63 -10.91 -2.96
C ASN A 75 -18.91 -12.22 -3.30
N CYS A 76 -18.73 -12.52 -4.59
CA CYS A 76 -17.99 -13.69 -5.05
C CYS A 76 -16.54 -13.69 -4.54
N ILE A 77 -15.85 -12.55 -4.61
CA ILE A 77 -14.49 -12.41 -4.05
C ILE A 77 -14.48 -12.63 -2.54
N LEU A 78 -15.45 -12.03 -1.82
CA LEU A 78 -15.51 -12.19 -0.36
C LEU A 78 -15.73 -13.65 0.04
N ASP A 79 -16.64 -14.36 -0.64
CA ASP A 79 -16.91 -15.77 -0.40
C ASP A 79 -15.70 -16.65 -0.74
N PHE A 80 -15.01 -16.35 -1.86
CA PHE A 80 -13.75 -16.98 -2.21
C PHE A 80 -12.68 -16.79 -1.14
N CYS A 81 -12.60 -15.61 -0.52
CA CYS A 81 -11.58 -15.33 0.49
C CYS A 81 -11.85 -15.97 1.85
N ARG A 82 -13.11 -16.23 2.23
CA ARG A 82 -13.50 -16.75 3.55
C ARG A 82 -12.66 -17.94 4.06
N PRO A 83 -12.46 -19.03 3.29
CA PRO A 83 -11.70 -20.19 3.78
C PRO A 83 -10.21 -19.90 4.03
N TYR A 84 -9.64 -18.89 3.37
CA TYR A 84 -8.21 -18.57 3.46
C TYR A 84 -7.87 -17.59 4.59
N LEU A 85 -8.85 -16.94 5.20
CA LEU A 85 -8.63 -15.93 6.25
C LEU A 85 -8.31 -16.58 7.60
N LYS A 86 -7.03 -16.89 7.83
CA LYS A 86 -6.51 -17.37 9.12
C LYS A 86 -6.83 -16.43 10.28
N SER A 87 -6.77 -16.91 11.52
CA SER A 87 -6.90 -16.07 12.72
C SER A 87 -5.80 -15.00 12.78
N GLN A 88 -6.13 -13.84 13.34
CA GLN A 88 -5.19 -12.73 13.47
C GLN A 88 -4.30 -12.93 14.71
N HIS A 89 -3.00 -12.68 14.58
CA HIS A 89 -2.09 -12.69 15.73
C HIS A 89 -2.35 -11.47 16.61
N SER A 90 -2.40 -11.64 17.94
CA SER A 90 -2.75 -10.56 18.89
C SER A 90 -1.87 -9.32 18.74
N THR A 91 -0.54 -9.47 18.74
CA THR A 91 0.40 -8.36 18.51
C THR A 91 0.21 -7.69 17.14
N ALA A 92 -0.14 -8.46 16.10
CA ALA A 92 -0.40 -7.89 14.76
C ALA A 92 -1.73 -7.11 14.77
N ALA A 93 -2.75 -7.59 15.45
CA ALA A 93 -4.01 -6.86 15.63
C ALA A 93 -3.79 -5.53 16.37
N LEU A 94 -2.97 -5.52 17.43
CA LEU A 94 -2.61 -4.29 18.16
C LEU A 94 -1.87 -3.31 17.25
N LEU A 95 -0.87 -3.80 16.50
CA LEU A 95 -0.11 -2.97 15.54
C LEU A 95 -1.01 -2.38 14.44
N ALA A 96 -1.95 -3.17 13.90
CA ALA A 96 -2.85 -2.73 12.83
C ALA A 96 -3.86 -1.67 13.30
N ASN A 97 -4.23 -1.71 14.59
CA ASN A 97 -5.23 -0.83 15.18
C ASN A 97 -4.63 0.34 15.97
N PHE A 98 -3.31 0.47 16.00
CA PHE A 98 -2.64 1.55 16.71
C PHE A 98 -2.90 2.90 16.02
N LYS A 99 -3.54 3.83 16.72
CA LYS A 99 -3.94 5.14 16.17
C LYS A 99 -3.15 6.33 16.72
N ASP A 100 -2.40 6.15 17.81
CA ASP A 100 -1.69 7.25 18.45
C ASP A 100 -0.42 7.60 17.66
N SER A 101 -0.43 8.73 16.97
CA SER A 101 0.73 9.20 16.19
C SER A 101 1.85 9.78 17.05
N THR A 102 1.63 10.01 18.34
CA THR A 102 2.61 10.65 19.25
C THR A 102 3.49 9.64 19.97
N ARG A 103 3.03 8.39 20.10
CA ARG A 103 3.74 7.31 20.77
C ARG A 103 4.37 6.34 19.78
N ASN A 104 5.47 5.71 20.19
CA ASN A 104 6.08 4.65 19.39
C ASN A 104 5.25 3.35 19.53
N PRO A 105 4.61 2.86 18.45
CA PRO A 105 3.75 1.69 18.51
C PRO A 105 4.48 0.44 19.01
N VAL A 106 5.73 0.25 18.59
CA VAL A 106 6.53 -0.91 19.00
C VAL A 106 6.75 -0.92 20.50
N LYS A 107 7.16 0.24 21.06
CA LYS A 107 7.44 0.37 22.48
C LYS A 107 6.17 0.20 23.32
N THR A 108 5.09 0.88 22.93
CA THR A 108 3.81 0.80 23.65
C THR A 108 3.25 -0.63 23.66
N ILE A 109 3.26 -1.31 22.51
CA ILE A 109 2.76 -2.69 22.44
C ILE A 109 3.68 -3.66 23.18
N ALA A 110 4.99 -3.43 23.18
CA ALA A 110 5.94 -4.24 23.95
C ALA A 110 5.63 -4.17 25.46
N GLU A 111 5.43 -2.95 25.98
CA GLU A 111 5.02 -2.71 27.38
C GLU A 111 3.68 -3.36 27.72
N GLU A 112 2.65 -3.16 26.87
CA GLU A 112 1.29 -3.70 27.10
C GLU A 112 1.22 -5.23 27.03
N THR A 113 2.07 -5.87 26.24
CA THR A 113 2.05 -7.32 26.01
C THR A 113 3.13 -8.08 26.78
N GLY A 114 3.97 -7.38 27.56
CA GLY A 114 5.11 -7.98 28.26
C GLY A 114 6.17 -8.58 27.31
N GLN A 115 6.24 -8.08 26.08
CA GLN A 115 7.19 -8.54 25.06
C GLN A 115 8.39 -7.60 24.98
N THR A 116 9.49 -8.07 24.40
CA THR A 116 10.58 -7.17 24.01
C THR A 116 10.20 -6.39 22.74
N GLU A 117 10.69 -5.16 22.61
CA GLU A 117 10.52 -4.37 21.37
C GLU A 117 10.99 -5.12 20.12
N ARG A 118 12.07 -5.90 20.25
CA ARG A 118 12.60 -6.74 19.18
C ARG A 118 11.57 -7.78 18.70
N ASN A 119 10.86 -8.44 19.62
CA ASN A 119 9.84 -9.42 19.26
C ASN A 119 8.67 -8.75 18.53
N VAL A 120 8.23 -7.58 19.00
CA VAL A 120 7.18 -6.80 18.33
C VAL A 120 7.60 -6.38 16.92
N GLN A 121 8.84 -5.92 16.72
CA GLN A 121 9.38 -5.59 15.40
C GLN A 121 9.47 -6.80 14.46
N LEU A 122 9.90 -7.96 14.97
CA LEU A 122 9.96 -9.20 14.20
C LEU A 122 8.55 -9.64 13.78
N THR A 123 7.59 -9.59 14.69
CA THR A 123 6.17 -9.87 14.40
C THR A 123 5.63 -8.90 13.36
N GLN A 124 5.93 -7.60 13.48
CA GLN A 124 5.53 -6.59 12.50
C GLN A 124 6.06 -6.94 11.10
N LYS A 125 7.37 -7.17 10.98
CA LYS A 125 7.99 -7.49 9.70
C LYS A 125 7.44 -8.79 9.11
N LYS A 126 7.18 -9.79 9.95
CA LYS A 126 6.61 -11.08 9.53
C LYS A 126 5.18 -10.97 9.01
N HIS A 127 4.32 -10.22 9.68
CA HIS A 127 2.89 -10.14 9.37
C HIS A 127 2.54 -9.06 8.35
N PHE A 128 3.27 -7.95 8.30
CA PHE A 128 2.97 -6.82 7.41
C PHE A 128 3.97 -6.69 6.25
N GLY A 129 5.16 -7.31 6.34
CA GLY A 129 6.18 -7.24 5.29
C GLY A 129 6.99 -5.93 5.28
N TYR A 130 6.71 -5.04 6.23
CA TYR A 130 7.43 -3.79 6.45
C TYR A 130 7.69 -3.55 7.95
N SER A 131 8.71 -2.74 8.21
CA SER A 131 9.06 -2.24 9.53
C SER A 131 8.36 -0.93 9.85
N SER A 132 8.33 -0.55 11.13
CA SER A 132 7.85 0.78 11.55
C SER A 132 8.60 1.94 10.88
N LYS A 133 9.89 1.76 10.57
CA LYS A 133 10.68 2.77 9.83
C LYS A 133 10.23 2.92 8.38
N GLU A 134 9.99 1.79 7.70
CA GLU A 134 9.44 1.81 6.33
C GLU A 134 8.04 2.41 6.30
N LEU A 135 7.19 2.07 7.28
CA LEU A 135 5.85 2.65 7.40
C LEU A 135 5.90 4.16 7.62
N SER A 136 6.72 4.64 8.57
CA SER A 136 6.89 6.07 8.84
C SER A 136 7.42 6.82 7.61
N ARG A 137 8.39 6.23 6.89
CA ARG A 137 8.89 6.78 5.62
C ARG A 137 7.78 6.91 4.58
N TYR A 138 6.92 5.89 4.43
CA TYR A 138 5.79 5.91 3.50
C TYR A 138 4.72 6.92 3.91
N GLN A 139 4.32 6.97 5.19
CA GLN A 139 3.35 7.93 5.72
C GLN A 139 3.81 9.38 5.49
N ARG A 140 5.09 9.66 5.73
CA ARG A 140 5.69 10.96 5.41
C ARG A 140 5.56 11.28 3.91
N PHE A 141 5.86 10.32 3.05
CA PHE A 141 5.75 10.51 1.61
C PHE A 141 4.30 10.78 1.17
N VAL A 142 3.34 10.03 1.69
CA VAL A 142 1.91 10.25 1.43
C VAL A 142 1.48 11.65 1.89
N LYS A 143 1.86 12.06 3.11
CA LYS A 143 1.59 13.41 3.63
C LYS A 143 2.13 14.50 2.70
N ALA A 144 3.33 14.32 2.13
CA ALA A 144 3.89 15.26 1.18
C ALA A 144 3.11 15.33 -0.14
N ILE A 145 2.67 14.19 -0.66
CA ILE A 145 1.82 14.14 -1.86
C ILE A 145 0.49 14.88 -1.61
N GLU A 146 -0.17 14.60 -0.49
CA GLU A 146 -1.43 15.24 -0.10
C GLU A 146 -1.29 16.76 0.02
N LEU A 147 -0.23 17.22 0.71
CA LEU A 147 0.02 18.65 0.88
C LEU A 147 0.33 19.34 -0.45
N ILE A 148 1.14 18.72 -1.32
CA ILE A 148 1.40 19.24 -2.67
C ILE A 148 0.10 19.32 -3.47
N GLN A 149 -0.70 18.26 -3.49
CA GLN A 149 -1.97 18.25 -4.22
C GLN A 149 -2.92 19.34 -3.72
N HIS A 150 -3.04 19.53 -2.41
CA HIS A 150 -3.85 20.59 -1.83
C HIS A 150 -3.39 21.99 -2.27
N VAL A 151 -2.08 22.24 -2.30
CA VAL A 151 -1.50 23.51 -2.78
C VAL A 151 -1.80 23.72 -4.27
N LEU A 152 -1.67 22.67 -5.09
CA LEU A 152 -1.95 22.73 -6.53
C LEU A 152 -3.42 22.98 -6.83
N LEU A 153 -4.35 22.36 -6.09
CA LEU A 153 -5.79 22.63 -6.20
C LEU A 153 -6.13 24.09 -5.89
N SER A 154 -5.36 24.73 -5.00
CA SER A 154 -5.48 26.15 -4.68
C SER A 154 -4.81 27.07 -5.70
N SER A 155 -4.28 26.54 -6.83
CA SER A 155 -3.53 27.27 -7.85
C SER A 155 -2.33 28.07 -7.30
N LYS A 156 -1.78 27.63 -6.16
CA LYS A 156 -0.60 28.23 -5.52
C LYS A 156 0.67 27.52 -5.98
N LYS A 157 1.78 28.24 -5.90
CA LYS A 157 3.10 27.64 -6.11
C LYS A 157 3.50 26.83 -4.87
N VAL A 158 4.05 25.63 -5.09
CA VAL A 158 4.57 24.78 -4.02
C VAL A 158 5.81 25.42 -3.39
N ASP A 159 5.74 25.68 -2.09
CA ASP A 159 6.91 26.01 -1.27
C ASP A 159 7.55 24.72 -0.75
N TRP A 160 8.71 24.37 -1.29
CA TRP A 160 9.42 23.15 -0.92
C TRP A 160 9.95 23.16 0.51
N PHE A 161 10.23 24.31 1.10
CA PHE A 161 10.69 24.39 2.49
C PHE A 161 9.55 24.06 3.46
N GLU A 162 8.34 24.53 3.15
CA GLU A 162 7.13 24.17 3.89
C GLU A 162 6.86 22.66 3.81
N ILE A 163 6.92 22.07 2.61
CA ILE A 163 6.76 20.60 2.45
C ILE A 163 7.79 19.83 3.28
N ILE A 164 9.05 20.26 3.27
CA ILE A 164 10.13 19.59 4.01
C ILE A 164 9.85 19.64 5.51
N ALA A 165 9.53 20.83 6.05
CA ALA A 165 9.27 21.03 7.47
C ALA A 165 8.02 20.27 7.93
N GLU A 166 6.89 20.49 7.27
CA GLU A 166 5.59 19.93 7.67
C GLU A 166 5.54 18.40 7.55
N CYS A 167 6.26 17.84 6.58
CA CYS A 167 6.26 16.38 6.39
C CYS A 167 7.37 15.68 7.19
N GLY A 168 8.25 16.41 7.88
CA GLY A 168 9.33 15.79 8.66
C GLY A 168 10.44 15.19 7.78
N TYR A 169 10.74 15.86 6.67
CA TYR A 169 11.98 15.62 5.93
C TYR A 169 13.12 16.40 6.56
N TYR A 170 14.30 15.80 6.55
CA TYR A 170 15.51 16.48 7.00
C TYR A 170 15.97 17.55 6.00
N ASP A 171 15.89 17.22 4.72
CA ASP A 171 16.33 18.09 3.62
C ASP A 171 15.62 17.75 2.29
N GLN A 172 15.87 18.57 1.28
CA GLN A 172 15.37 18.35 -0.08
C GLN A 172 15.89 17.06 -0.71
N SER A 173 17.11 16.63 -0.36
CA SER A 173 17.72 15.41 -0.88
C SER A 173 16.99 14.15 -0.40
N GLN A 174 16.49 14.14 0.84
CA GLN A 174 15.65 13.08 1.37
C GLN A 174 14.28 13.06 0.67
N LEU A 175 13.66 14.23 0.48
CA LEU A 175 12.41 14.36 -0.29
C LEU A 175 12.56 13.77 -1.69
N ILE A 176 13.61 14.16 -2.42
CA ILE A 176 13.87 13.66 -3.78
C ILE A 176 14.09 12.15 -3.79
N ARG A 177 14.83 11.60 -2.81
CA ARG A 177 15.06 10.15 -2.69
C ARG A 177 13.76 9.38 -2.45
N ASP A 178 12.86 9.89 -1.63
CA ASP A 178 11.57 9.24 -1.35
C ASP A 178 10.66 9.29 -2.58
N PHE A 179 10.58 10.44 -3.28
CA PHE A 179 9.85 10.56 -4.54
C PHE A 179 10.35 9.59 -5.62
N LYS A 180 11.66 9.51 -5.82
CA LYS A 180 12.26 8.55 -6.76
C LYS A 180 11.98 7.10 -6.36
N HIS A 181 12.04 6.79 -5.07
CA HIS A 181 11.79 5.45 -4.58
C HIS A 181 10.34 4.99 -4.78
N PHE A 182 9.37 5.83 -4.42
CA PHE A 182 7.96 5.42 -4.39
C PHE A 182 7.26 5.57 -5.74
N ILE A 183 7.58 6.59 -6.54
CA ILE A 183 6.86 6.88 -7.79
C ILE A 183 7.77 7.11 -8.99
N ASN A 184 9.08 6.87 -8.86
CA ASN A 184 10.08 7.05 -9.92
C ASN A 184 10.09 8.45 -10.59
N LEU A 185 9.60 9.47 -9.87
CA LEU A 185 9.59 10.86 -10.31
C LEU A 185 10.41 11.72 -9.35
N SER A 186 10.82 12.90 -9.79
CA SER A 186 11.24 13.97 -8.87
C SER A 186 10.01 14.74 -8.38
N PRO A 187 10.09 15.44 -7.23
CA PRO A 187 8.97 16.25 -6.74
C PRO A 187 8.50 17.30 -7.77
N ARG A 188 9.44 17.93 -8.49
CA ARG A 188 9.14 18.89 -9.54
C ARG A 188 8.47 18.25 -10.76
N ASN A 189 8.93 17.06 -11.17
CA ASN A 189 8.31 16.34 -12.28
C ASN A 189 6.91 15.85 -11.93
N PHE A 190 6.68 15.45 -10.68
CA PHE A 190 5.35 15.12 -10.18
C PHE A 190 4.39 16.31 -10.29
N VAL A 191 4.80 17.50 -9.84
CA VAL A 191 3.98 18.72 -9.96
C VAL A 191 3.65 19.04 -11.42
N ARG A 192 4.65 18.96 -12.33
CA ARG A 192 4.42 19.19 -13.76
C ARG A 192 3.44 18.17 -14.34
N PHE A 193 3.63 16.89 -14.04
CA PHE A 193 2.75 15.81 -14.49
C PHE A 193 1.29 16.00 -14.04
N GLN A 194 1.07 16.42 -12.79
CA GLN A 194 -0.26 16.72 -12.27
C GLN A 194 -0.92 17.88 -13.03
N HIS A 195 -0.17 18.94 -13.33
CA HIS A 195 -0.66 20.07 -14.11
C HIS A 195 -1.07 19.64 -15.54
N ASP A 196 -0.28 18.77 -16.18
CA ASP A 196 -0.56 18.29 -17.53
C ASP A 196 -1.85 17.43 -17.59
N ILE A 197 -2.08 16.55 -16.60
CA ILE A 197 -3.32 15.76 -16.49
C ILE A 197 -4.55 16.66 -16.31
N CYS A 198 -4.45 17.66 -15.42
CA CYS A 198 -5.58 18.55 -15.13
C CYS A 198 -5.99 19.36 -16.38
N ARG A 199 -5.05 19.73 -17.25
CA ARG A 199 -5.38 20.41 -18.51
C ARG A 199 -6.07 19.50 -19.52
N ALA A 200 -5.61 18.25 -19.64
CA ALA A 200 -6.20 17.29 -20.57
C ALA A 200 -7.63 16.84 -20.21
N SER A 201 -8.07 17.05 -18.96
CA SER A 201 -9.44 16.74 -18.52
C SER A 201 -10.42 17.91 -18.64
N GLY A 202 -9.95 19.08 -19.08
CA GLY A 202 -10.73 20.32 -19.21
C GLY A 202 -11.00 20.75 -20.66
N GLU A 203 -10.64 19.92 -21.64
CA GLU A 203 -10.97 20.06 -23.07
C GLU A 203 -11.98 18.97 -23.47
#